data_AF-I3RKE4-F1
#
_entry.id   AF-I3RKE4-F1
#
_cell.length_a   1.000
_cell.length_b   1.000
_cell.length_c   1.000
_cell.angle_alpha   90.00
_cell.angle_beta   90.00
_cell.angle_gamma   90.00
#
_symmetry.space_group_name_H-M   'P 1'
#
loop_
_entity.id
_entity.type
_entity.pdbx_description
1 polymer ?
#
loop_
_entity_poly.entity_id
_entity_poly.type
_entity_poly.pdbx_seq_one_letter_code
_entity_poly.pdbx_strand_id
1 'polypeptide(L)'
;MSEDQHQQLEQTALAIEDLLYMGAIRLGDSQDKAILSPQFSLIASNVMSSMKIQEGGSSEEIMKLMYFSLLIYMNEHLKVPRQLMMALGNDLEKNRDSMESGEIVTAYVAVLSEIWSQNRGQQEK
;
A
#
# COMPACT_ATOMS: atom_id res chain seq x y z
N MET A 1 14.90 2.73 -23.22
CA MET A 1 13.92 2.10 -22.34
C MET A 1 14.09 0.61 -22.50
N SER A 2 14.56 -0.10 -21.48
CA SER A 2 14.66 -1.57 -21.53
C SER A 2 13.28 -2.21 -21.33
N GLU A 3 13.07 -3.44 -21.80
CA GLU A 3 11.80 -4.18 -21.63
C GLU A 3 11.40 -4.26 -20.14
N ASP A 4 12.37 -4.44 -19.25
CA ASP A 4 12.17 -4.46 -17.79
C ASP A 4 11.57 -3.15 -17.24
N GLN A 5 11.98 -2.00 -17.79
CA GLN A 5 11.44 -0.69 -17.37
C GLN A 5 9.99 -0.51 -17.83
N HIS A 6 9.61 -1.11 -18.96
CA HIS A 6 8.25 -1.04 -19.47
C HIS A 6 7.31 -1.92 -18.63
N GLN A 7 7.74 -3.14 -18.32
CA GLN A 7 6.98 -4.07 -17.46
C GLN A 7 6.78 -3.48 -16.06
N GLN A 8 7.80 -2.88 -15.47
CA GLN A 8 7.70 -2.26 -14.16
C GLN A 8 6.75 -1.05 -14.15
N LEU A 9 6.72 -0.28 -15.25
CA LEU A 9 5.78 0.83 -15.43
C LEU A 9 4.33 0.32 -15.52
N GLU A 10 4.08 -0.73 -16.31
CA GLU A 10 2.76 -1.34 -16.45
C GLU A 10 2.24 -1.91 -15.13
N GLN A 11 3.08 -2.64 -14.38
CA GLN A 11 2.72 -3.16 -13.06
C GLN A 11 2.37 -2.04 -12.07
N THR A 12 3.13 -0.94 -12.11
CA THR A 12 2.84 0.24 -11.26
C THR A 12 1.53 0.89 -11.66
N ALA A 13 1.24 1.01 -12.96
CA ALA A 13 -0.01 1.59 -13.44
C ALA A 13 -1.24 0.75 -13.05
N LEU A 14 -1.15 -0.58 -13.21
CA LEU A 14 -2.20 -1.51 -12.77
C LEU A 14 -2.41 -1.41 -11.25
N ALA A 15 -1.33 -1.38 -10.47
CA ALA A 15 -1.42 -1.21 -9.03
C ALA A 15 -2.13 0.08 -8.60
N ILE A 16 -1.87 1.20 -9.31
CA ILE A 16 -2.57 2.47 -9.06
C ILE A 16 -4.06 2.34 -9.40
N GLU A 17 -4.39 1.73 -10.54
CA GLU A 17 -5.78 1.53 -10.97
C GLU A 17 -6.56 0.67 -9.95
N ASP A 18 -5.97 -0.45 -9.51
CA ASP A 18 -6.57 -1.33 -8.52
C ASP A 18 -6.76 -0.62 -7.17
N LEU A 19 -5.76 0.15 -6.71
CA LEU A 19 -5.86 0.93 -5.46
C LEU A 19 -6.92 2.03 -5.54
N LEU A 20 -7.11 2.65 -6.71
CA LEU A 20 -8.20 3.60 -6.96
C LEU A 20 -9.56 2.88 -6.93
N TYR A 21 -9.66 1.73 -7.60
CA TYR A 21 -10.89 0.94 -7.65
C TYR A 21 -11.29 0.40 -6.26
N MET A 22 -10.30 -0.04 -5.46
CA MET A 22 -10.49 -0.44 -4.07
C MET A 22 -10.88 0.75 -3.16
N GLY A 23 -10.62 1.99 -3.59
CA GLY A 23 -10.82 3.18 -2.78
C GLY A 23 -9.76 3.38 -1.70
N ALA A 24 -8.62 2.67 -1.78
CA ALA A 24 -7.51 2.82 -0.86
C ALA A 24 -6.81 4.17 -1.08
N ILE A 25 -6.76 4.64 -2.32
CA ILE A 25 -6.26 5.96 -2.72
C ILE A 25 -7.34 6.75 -3.46
N ARG A 26 -7.13 8.07 -3.60
CA ARG A 26 -7.96 8.96 -4.41
C ARG A 26 -7.07 9.96 -5.16
N LEU A 27 -7.60 10.53 -6.22
CA LEU A 27 -6.96 11.68 -6.87
C LEU A 27 -7.22 12.94 -6.03
N GLY A 28 -6.18 13.73 -5.83
CA GLY A 28 -6.23 15.00 -5.12
C GLY A 28 -6.99 16.08 -5.90
N ASP A 29 -7.29 17.19 -5.23
CA ASP A 29 -8.07 18.29 -5.81
C ASP A 29 -7.33 18.99 -6.97
N SER A 30 -6.00 18.95 -6.97
CA SER A 30 -5.19 19.11 -8.19
C SER A 30 -5.07 17.74 -8.86
N GLN A 31 -5.67 17.61 -10.05
CA GLN A 31 -5.95 16.36 -10.76
C GLN A 31 -4.75 15.44 -11.10
N ASP A 32 -3.54 15.77 -10.63
CA ASP A 32 -2.28 15.14 -11.03
C ASP A 32 -1.60 14.33 -9.91
N LYS A 33 -2.21 14.20 -8.72
CA LYS A 33 -1.57 13.46 -7.62
C LYS A 33 -2.52 12.50 -6.92
N ALA A 34 -2.06 11.26 -6.74
CA ALA A 34 -2.71 10.30 -5.87
C ALA A 34 -2.38 10.60 -4.41
N ILE A 35 -3.39 10.52 -3.55
CA ILE A 35 -3.27 10.63 -2.10
C ILE A 35 -4.01 9.47 -1.44
N LEU A 36 -3.62 9.12 -0.21
CA LEU A 36 -4.33 8.10 0.55
C LEU A 36 -5.78 8.55 0.78
N SER A 37 -6.72 7.61 0.69
CA SER A 37 -8.11 7.89 1.06
C SER A 37 -8.21 8.23 2.56
N PRO A 38 -9.25 8.96 3.00
CA PRO A 38 -9.46 9.22 4.42
C PRO A 38 -9.53 7.94 5.27
N GLN A 39 -10.19 6.90 4.75
CA GLN A 39 -10.32 5.61 5.43
C GLN A 39 -8.97 4.92 5.57
N PHE A 40 -8.21 4.82 4.47
CA PHE A 40 -6.89 4.20 4.50
C PHE A 40 -5.91 4.98 5.37
N SER A 41 -5.96 6.32 5.33
CA SER A 41 -5.10 7.17 6.17
C SER A 41 -5.35 6.95 7.66
N LEU A 42 -6.61 6.77 8.06
CA LEU A 42 -6.96 6.47 9.45
C LEU A 42 -6.40 5.13 9.90
N ILE A 43 -6.54 4.09 9.07
CA ILE A 43 -5.96 2.76 9.35
C ILE A 43 -4.43 2.86 9.46
N ALA A 44 -3.77 3.53 8.51
CA ALA A 44 -2.32 3.72 8.54
C ALA A 44 -1.86 4.44 9.80
N SER A 45 -2.57 5.49 10.24
CA SER A 45 -2.26 6.19 11.49
C SER A 45 -2.40 5.27 12.72
N ASN A 46 -3.45 4.45 12.78
CA ASN A 46 -3.66 3.49 13.86
C ASN A 46 -2.56 2.41 13.90
N VAL A 47 -2.19 1.86 12.75
CA VAL A 47 -1.11 0.86 12.66
C VAL A 47 0.22 1.47 13.06
N MET A 48 0.52 2.68 12.58
CA MET A 48 1.73 3.41 12.95
C MET A 48 1.85 3.60 14.47
N SER A 49 0.76 4.01 15.12
CA SER A 49 0.69 4.12 16.58
C SER A 49 0.89 2.77 17.28
N SER A 50 0.24 1.72 16.78
CA SER A 50 0.33 0.36 17.35
C SER A 50 1.74 -0.22 17.24
N MET A 51 2.40 -0.04 16.10
CA MET A 51 3.76 -0.53 15.84
C MET A 51 4.85 0.38 16.42
N LYS A 52 4.47 1.53 17.01
CA LYS A 52 5.41 2.56 17.51
C LYS A 52 6.40 3.04 16.44
N ILE A 53 5.98 3.06 15.19
CA ILE A 53 6.79 3.55 14.08
C ILE A 53 6.85 5.07 14.17
N GLN A 54 8.06 5.62 14.18
CA GLN A 54 8.25 7.06 14.25
C GLN A 54 7.90 7.74 12.93
N GLU A 55 7.61 9.03 13.00
CA GLU A 55 7.34 9.84 11.82
C GLU A 55 8.53 9.90 10.84
N GLY A 56 9.76 9.58 11.25
CA GLY A 56 10.92 9.44 10.34
C GLY A 56 11.33 7.99 10.08
N GLY A 57 10.41 7.02 10.21
CA GLY A 57 10.71 5.59 10.06
C GLY A 57 11.43 5.24 8.76
N SER A 58 12.28 4.22 8.82
CA SER A 58 13.00 3.67 7.67
C SER A 58 12.04 3.19 6.58
N SER A 59 12.53 3.10 5.34
CA SER A 59 11.75 2.58 4.21
C SER A 59 11.16 1.19 4.48
N GLU A 60 11.90 0.33 5.19
CA GLU A 60 11.42 -1.00 5.59
C GLU A 60 10.24 -0.92 6.58
N GLU A 61 10.30 -0.02 7.56
CA GLU A 61 9.20 0.21 8.50
C GLU A 61 7.97 0.77 7.80
N ILE A 62 8.14 1.67 6.83
CA ILE A 62 7.04 2.22 6.03
C ILE A 62 6.42 1.14 5.14
N MET A 63 7.21 0.27 4.52
CA MET A 63 6.67 -0.86 3.74
C MET A 63 5.87 -1.82 4.63
N LYS A 64 6.38 -2.17 5.82
CA LYS A 64 5.66 -2.99 6.80
C LYS A 64 4.37 -2.32 7.25
N LEU A 65 4.41 -1.02 7.54
CA LEU A 65 3.24 -0.22 7.89
C LEU A 65 2.17 -0.28 6.79
N MET A 66 2.55 -0.03 5.54
CA MET A 66 1.61 -0.05 4.41
C MET A 66 1.06 -1.44 4.15
N TYR A 67 1.89 -2.49 4.28
CA TYR A 67 1.46 -3.88 4.17
C TYR A 67 0.37 -4.24 5.18
N PHE A 68 0.60 -4.00 6.48
CA PHE A 68 -0.42 -4.29 7.49
C PHE A 68 -1.66 -3.41 7.34
N SER A 69 -1.48 -2.14 6.97
CA SER A 69 -2.60 -1.23 6.72
C SER A 69 -3.48 -1.71 5.55
N LEU A 70 -2.87 -2.21 4.48
CA LEU A 70 -3.58 -2.79 3.35
C LEU A 70 -4.38 -4.03 3.75
N LEU A 71 -3.78 -4.95 4.51
CA LEU A 71 -4.49 -6.14 4.98
C LEU A 71 -5.71 -5.79 5.86
N ILE A 72 -5.55 -4.81 6.76
CA ILE A 72 -6.65 -4.33 7.61
C ILE A 72 -7.72 -3.64 6.76
N TYR A 73 -7.32 -2.79 5.81
CA TYR A 73 -8.24 -2.10 4.91
C TYR A 73 -9.10 -3.09 4.09
N MET A 74 -8.48 -4.13 3.53
CA MET A 74 -9.20 -5.17 2.79
C MET A 74 -10.20 -5.91 3.70
N ASN A 75 -9.84 -6.17 4.95
CA ASN A 75 -10.75 -6.80 5.90
C ASN A 75 -11.93 -5.89 6.28
N GLU A 76 -11.67 -4.63 6.62
CA GLU A 76 -12.67 -3.71 7.19
C GLU A 76 -13.55 -3.06 6.12
N HIS A 77 -12.97 -2.67 4.98
CA HIS A 77 -13.65 -1.88 3.95
C HIS A 77 -14.07 -2.68 2.73
N LEU A 78 -13.26 -3.65 2.29
CA LEU A 78 -13.63 -4.56 1.20
C LEU A 78 -14.41 -5.79 1.70
N LYS A 79 -14.62 -5.89 3.02
CA LYS A 79 -15.36 -6.97 3.69
C LYS A 79 -14.81 -8.37 3.40
N VAL A 80 -13.51 -8.46 3.11
CA VAL A 80 -12.85 -9.75 2.92
C VAL A 80 -12.82 -10.49 4.26
N PRO A 81 -13.26 -11.76 4.35
CA PRO A 81 -13.28 -12.48 5.62
C PRO A 81 -11.91 -12.50 6.29
N ARG A 82 -11.88 -12.22 7.60
CA ARG A 82 -10.62 -12.15 8.38
C ARG A 82 -9.79 -13.42 8.27
N GLN A 83 -10.44 -14.58 8.22
CA GLN A 83 -9.77 -15.87 8.06
C GLN A 83 -9.02 -15.95 6.73
N LEU A 84 -9.60 -15.43 5.65
CA LEU A 84 -8.96 -15.38 4.34
C LEU A 84 -7.78 -14.41 4.36
N MET A 85 -7.94 -13.25 4.99
CA MET A 85 -6.83 -12.28 5.12
C MET A 85 -5.67 -12.83 5.95
N MET A 86 -5.96 -13.59 7.02
CA MET A 86 -4.92 -14.24 7.81
C MET A 86 -4.23 -15.37 7.02
N ALA A 87 -4.98 -16.17 6.26
CA ALA A 87 -4.40 -17.18 5.38
C ALA A 87 -3.50 -16.54 4.31
N LEU A 88 -3.99 -15.51 3.62
CA LEU A 88 -3.22 -14.75 2.64
C LEU A 88 -1.96 -14.14 3.27
N GLY A 89 -2.06 -13.49 4.42
CA GLY A 89 -0.90 -12.92 5.12
C GLY A 89 0.16 -13.98 5.46
N ASN A 90 -0.27 -15.15 5.96
CA ASN A 90 0.63 -16.26 6.28
C ASN A 90 1.31 -16.85 5.03
N ASP A 91 0.57 -16.96 3.92
CA ASP A 91 1.10 -17.46 2.66
C ASP A 91 2.09 -16.48 2.06
N LEU A 92 1.79 -15.19 2.10
CA LEU A 92 2.71 -14.13 1.68
C LEU A 92 3.99 -14.13 2.52
N GLU A 93 3.92 -14.27 3.85
CA GLU A 93 5.13 -14.32 4.69
C GLU A 93 6.08 -15.47 4.31
N LYS A 94 5.55 -16.59 3.81
CA LYS A 94 6.33 -17.81 3.53
C LYS A 94 6.73 -17.96 2.07
N ASN A 95 5.87 -17.49 1.16
CA ASN A 95 5.89 -17.83 -0.25
C ASN A 95 5.74 -16.60 -1.15
N ARG A 96 5.96 -15.37 -0.65
CA ARG A 96 5.78 -14.13 -1.43
C ARG A 96 6.39 -14.20 -2.82
N ASP A 97 7.65 -14.61 -2.91
CA ASP A 97 8.41 -14.55 -4.16
C ASP A 97 8.05 -15.68 -5.14
N SER A 98 7.20 -16.64 -4.73
CA SER A 98 6.72 -17.75 -5.57
C SER A 98 5.23 -17.67 -5.91
N MET A 99 4.54 -16.62 -5.45
CA MET A 99 3.11 -16.43 -5.66
C MET A 99 2.82 -15.15 -6.44
N GLU A 100 1.93 -15.24 -7.43
CA GLU A 100 1.41 -14.08 -8.18
C GLU A 100 0.77 -13.04 -7.24
N SER A 101 0.04 -13.50 -6.21
CA SER A 101 -0.51 -12.62 -5.18
C SER A 101 0.58 -11.88 -4.40
N GLY A 102 1.78 -12.46 -4.29
CA GLY A 102 2.93 -11.81 -3.68
C GLY A 102 3.44 -10.65 -4.51
N GLU A 103 3.58 -10.83 -5.81
CA GLU A 103 3.95 -9.76 -6.74
C GLU A 103 2.93 -8.61 -6.71
N ILE A 104 1.63 -8.94 -6.78
CA ILE A 104 0.54 -7.96 -6.75
C ILE A 104 0.55 -7.16 -5.44
N VAL A 105 0.59 -7.84 -4.29
CA VAL A 105 0.58 -7.16 -2.98
C VAL A 105 1.85 -6.32 -2.79
N THR A 106 3.01 -6.78 -3.26
CA THR A 106 4.25 -5.99 -3.25
C THR A 106 4.12 -4.73 -4.08
N ALA A 107 3.52 -4.80 -5.28
CA ALA A 107 3.28 -3.63 -6.11
C ALA A 107 2.34 -2.62 -5.42
N TYR A 108 1.26 -3.09 -4.79
CA TYR A 108 0.36 -2.23 -4.03
C TYR A 108 1.07 -1.54 -2.86
N VAL A 109 1.84 -2.29 -2.07
CA VAL A 109 2.60 -1.74 -0.94
C VAL A 109 3.62 -0.71 -1.42
N ALA A 110 4.31 -0.95 -2.52
CA ALA A 110 5.27 -0.01 -3.09
C ALA A 110 4.60 1.33 -3.47
N VAL A 111 3.46 1.29 -4.17
CA VAL A 111 2.67 2.49 -4.53
C VAL A 111 2.20 3.24 -3.28
N LEU A 112 1.66 2.53 -2.29
CA LEU A 112 1.19 3.13 -1.05
C LEU A 112 2.33 3.78 -0.25
N SER A 113 3.51 3.13 -0.18
CA SER A 113 4.70 3.67 0.48
C SER A 113 5.22 4.93 -0.23
N GLU A 114 5.19 4.94 -1.56
CA GLU A 114 5.60 6.12 -2.34
C GLU A 114 4.65 7.29 -2.11
N ILE A 115 3.33 7.06 -2.17
CA ILE A 115 2.32 8.09 -1.86
C ILE A 115 2.50 8.62 -0.43
N TRP A 116 2.75 7.74 0.54
CA TRP A 116 3.03 8.14 1.92
C TRP A 116 4.26 9.04 2.03
N SER A 117 5.35 8.67 1.37
CA SER A 117 6.59 9.44 1.33
C SER A 117 6.38 10.83 0.73
N GLN A 118 5.71 10.91 -0.43
CA GLN A 118 5.45 12.17 -1.13
C GLN A 118 4.54 13.12 -0.35
N ASN A 119 3.57 12.60 0.40
CA ASN A 119 2.67 13.41 1.22
C ASN A 119 3.38 14.02 2.43
N ARG A 120 4.39 13.35 2.98
CA ARG A 120 5.14 13.84 4.16
C ARG A 120 6.30 14.75 3.81
N GLY A 121 6.98 14.54 2.69
CA GLY A 121 7.97 15.50 2.17
C GLY A 121 7.39 16.89 1.85
N GLN A 122 6.07 17.06 1.88
CA GLN A 122 5.37 18.35 1.72
C GLN A 122 4.98 19.01 3.05
N GLN A 123 4.92 18.28 4.16
CA GLN A 123 4.68 18.88 5.49
C GLN A 123 5.91 19.59 6.05
N GLU A 124 7.09 19.31 5.49
CA GLU A 124 8.38 19.93 5.87
C GLU A 124 8.77 21.15 4.99
N LYS A 125 7.87 21.63 4.11
CA LYS A 125 8.06 22.84 3.29
C LYS A 125 7.01 23.90 3.61
#